data_AF-A0A7T0JQ15-F1
#
_entry.id   AF-A0A7T0JQ15-F1
#
_cell.length_a   1.000
_cell.length_b   1.000
_cell.length_c   1.000
_cell.angle_alpha   90.00
_cell.angle_beta   90.00
_cell.angle_gamma   90.00
#
_symmetry.space_group_name_H-M   'P 1'
#
loop_
_entity.id
_entity.type
_entity.pdbx_description
1 polymer ?
#
loop_
_entity_poly.entity_id
_entity_poly.type
_entity_poly.pdbx_seq_one_letter_code
_entity_poly.pdbx_strand_id
1 'polypeptide(L)' 'METFSEINDMYVERFAFIEMLSREFVAMTGCGVYVYLNPLDVDQLFNNYQNLRMPIRAFARQCIKNVAG' A
#
# COMPACT_ATOMS: atom_id res chain seq x y z
N MET A 1 -8.50 18.18 21.54
CA MET A 1 -9.42 17.23 20.89
C MET A 1 -9.06 17.25 19.41
N GLU A 2 -7.88 16.72 19.07
CA GLU A 2 -7.29 16.80 17.71
C GLU A 2 -6.68 15.45 17.29
N THR A 3 -6.20 14.66 18.25
CA THR A 3 -5.63 13.32 18.06
C THR A 3 -6.57 12.30 17.43
N PHE A 4 -7.88 12.34 17.72
CA PHE A 4 -8.83 11.37 17.14
C PHE A 4 -9.09 11.59 15.65
N SER A 5 -9.06 12.85 15.20
CA SER A 5 -9.20 13.23 13.79
C SER A 5 -8.00 12.78 12.97
N GLU A 6 -6.79 13.04 13.45
CA GLU A 6 -5.54 12.63 12.77
C GLU A 6 -5.40 11.11 12.68
N ILE A 7 -5.80 10.39 13.74
CA ILE A 7 -5.80 8.92 13.77
C ILE A 7 -6.77 8.37 12.71
N ASN A 8 -7.97 8.94 12.59
CA ASN A 8 -8.94 8.52 11.58
C ASN A 8 -8.44 8.77 10.15
N ASP A 9 -7.82 9.92 9.90
CA ASP A 9 -7.27 10.25 8.58
C ASP A 9 -6.16 9.27 8.18
N MET A 10 -5.27 8.93 9.11
CA MET A 10 -4.22 7.92 8.88
C MET A 10 -4.83 6.54 8.56
N TYR A 11 -5.90 6.13 9.24
CA TYR A 11 -6.58 4.86 8.92
C TYR A 11 -7.24 4.88 7.54
N VAL A 12 -7.83 6.00 7.14
CA VAL A 12 -8.43 6.17 5.80
C VAL A 12 -7.34 6.10 4.73
N GLU A 13 -6.22 6.78 4.92
CA GLU A 13 -5.08 6.73 4.00
C GLU A 13 -4.50 5.31 3.89
N ARG A 14 -4.30 4.63 5.02
CA ARG A 14 -3.81 3.25 5.06
C ARG A 14 -4.75 2.29 4.36
N PHE A 15 -6.06 2.45 4.57
CA PHE A 15 -7.06 1.63 3.88
C PHE A 15 -7.02 1.86 2.36
N ALA A 16 -7.02 3.12 1.92
CA ALA A 16 -6.94 3.47 0.50
C ALA A 16 -5.64 2.94 -0.15
N PHE A 17 -4.53 2.99 0.59
CA PHE A 17 -3.26 2.42 0.16
C PHE A 17 -3.35 0.92 -0.07
N ILE A 18 -3.81 0.16 0.93
CA ILE A 18 -3.89 -1.31 0.85
C ILE A 18 -4.86 -1.75 -0.26
N GLU A 19 -6.01 -1.07 -0.38
CA GLU A 19 -6.98 -1.32 -1.46
C GLU A 19 -6.34 -1.13 -2.84
N MET A 20 -5.66 0.00 -3.06
CA MET A 20 -5.04 0.30 -4.34
C MET A 20 -3.88 -0.65 -4.66
N LEU A 21 -3.04 -0.96 -3.65
CA LEU A 21 -1.95 -1.93 -3.77
C LEU A 21 -2.50 -3.30 -4.18
N SER A 22 -3.54 -3.77 -3.49
CA SER A 22 -4.19 -5.06 -3.79
C SER A 22 -4.73 -5.10 -5.22
N ARG A 23 -5.38 -4.03 -5.67
CA ARG A 23 -5.93 -3.93 -7.04
C ARG A 23 -4.83 -4.00 -8.10
N GLU A 24 -3.71 -3.30 -7.91
CA GLU A 24 -2.61 -3.34 -8.88
C GLU A 24 -1.90 -4.69 -8.87
N PHE A 25 -1.74 -5.35 -7.71
CA PHE A 25 -1.22 -6.71 -7.63
C PHE A 25 -2.10 -7.67 -8.44
N VAL A 26 -3.41 -7.68 -8.21
CA VAL A 26 -4.34 -8.53 -8.98
C VAL A 26 -4.27 -8.21 -10.47
N ALA A 27 -4.24 -6.93 -10.84
CA ALA A 27 -4.20 -6.52 -12.24
C ALA A 27 -2.90 -6.93 -12.97
N MET A 28 -1.77 -6.99 -12.27
CA MET A 28 -0.46 -7.28 -12.88
C MET A 28 -0.05 -8.75 -12.75
N THR A 29 -0.45 -9.44 -11.69
CA THR A 29 -0.01 -10.81 -11.40
C THR A 29 -1.14 -11.83 -11.43
N GLY A 30 -2.40 -11.38 -11.43
CA GLY A 30 -3.58 -12.25 -11.29
C GLY A 30 -3.86 -12.69 -9.85
N CYS A 31 -3.00 -12.32 -8.89
CA CYS A 31 -3.04 -12.77 -7.51
C CYS A 31 -3.14 -11.59 -6.54
N GLY A 32 -3.76 -11.82 -5.38
CA GLY A 32 -3.83 -10.80 -4.31
C GLY A 32 -2.46 -10.50 -3.71
N VAL A 33 -2.31 -9.30 -3.14
CA VAL A 33 -1.04 -8.83 -2.54
C VAL A 33 -0.47 -9.79 -1.50
N TYR A 34 -1.33 -10.42 -0.69
CA TYR A 34 -0.91 -11.32 0.39
C TYR A 34 -0.38 -12.68 -0.07
N VAL A 35 -0.42 -12.98 -1.36
CA VAL A 35 0.30 -14.13 -1.94
C VAL A 35 1.81 -13.88 -1.93
N TYR A 36 2.21 -12.61 -2.05
CA TYR A 36 3.61 -12.20 -2.19
C TYR A 36 4.18 -11.54 -0.94
N LEU A 37 3.33 -10.85 -0.18
CA LEU A 37 3.74 -10.00 0.94
C LEU A 37 2.96 -10.39 2.18
N ASN A 38 3.64 -10.56 3.31
CA ASN A 38 2.95 -10.75 4.57
C ASN A 38 2.40 -9.40 5.10
N PRO A 39 1.53 -9.38 6.11
CA PRO A 39 0.99 -8.13 6.65
C PRO A 39 2.03 -7.14 7.17
N LEU A 40 3.15 -7.61 7.71
CA LEU A 40 4.25 -6.74 8.18
C LEU A 40 4.95 -6.05 7.00
N ASP A 41 5.14 -6.76 5.89
CA ASP A 41 5.72 -6.18 4.67
C ASP A 41 4.83 -5.07 4.10
N VAL A 42 3.50 -5.28 4.11
CA VAL A 42 2.52 -4.29 3.64
C VAL A 42 2.54 -3.05 4.53
N ASP A 43 2.71 -3.21 5.85
CA ASP A 43 2.85 -2.08 6.77
C ASP A 43 4.15 -1.30 6.56
N GLN A 44 5.27 -2.00 6.33
CA GLN A 44 6.52 -1.34 5.96
C GLN A 44 6.39 -0.57 4.64
N LEU A 45 5.71 -1.13 3.65
CA LEU A 45 5.44 -0.45 2.38
C LEU A 45 4.59 0.81 2.57
N PHE A 46 3.59 0.79 3.46
CA PHE A 46 2.81 1.98 3.78
C PHE A 46 3.67 3.07 4.43
N ASN A 47 4.51 2.71 5.40
CA ASN A 47 5.43 3.66 6.04
C ASN A 47 6.42 4.26 5.01
N ASN A 48 6.92 3.45 4.08
CA ASN A 48 7.78 3.93 3.00
C ASN A 48 7.02 4.87 2.05
N TYR A 49 5.78 4.53 1.71
CA TYR A 49 4.90 5.34 0.87
C TYR A 49 4.63 6.73 1.47
N GLN A 50 4.36 6.82 2.78
CA GLN A 50 4.08 8.10 3.44
C GLN A 50 5.25 9.10 3.34
N ASN A 51 6.49 8.60 3.23
CA ASN A 51 7.68 9.43 3.07
C ASN A 51 7.92 9.86 1.61
N LEU A 52 7.15 9.34 0.66
CA LEU A 52 7.31 9.60 -0.77
C LEU A 52 6.19 10.50 -1.28
N ARG A 53 6.56 11.58 -1.97
CA ARG A 53 5.60 12.44 -2.70
C ARG A 53 5.22 11.82 -4.04
N MET A 54 4.68 10.61 -4.02
CA MET A 54 4.27 9.91 -5.24
C MET A 54 2.83 9.38 -5.17
N PRO A 55 2.16 9.17 -6.32
CA PRO A 55 0.86 8.52 -6.33
C PRO A 55 0.95 7.04 -5.90
N ILE A 56 -0.01 6.56 -5.10
CA ILE A 56 -0.08 5.16 -4.62
C ILE A 56 0.07 4.17 -5.78
N ARG A 57 -0.60 4.43 -6.91
CA ARG A 57 -0.54 3.57 -8.10
C ARG A 57 0.86 3.43 -8.67
N ALA A 58 1.62 4.53 -8.72
CA ALA A 58 2.99 4.52 -9.23
C ALA A 58 3.90 3.73 -8.27
N PHE A 59 3.68 3.87 -6.96
CA PHE A 59 4.40 3.13 -5.93
C PHE A 59 4.10 1.62 -6.01
N ALA A 60 2.82 1.24 -6.07
CA ALA A 60 2.38 -0.15 -6.16
C ALA A 60 3.03 -0.88 -7.34
N ARG A 61 3.11 -0.24 -8.50
CA ARG A 61 3.78 -0.81 -9.69
C ARG A 61 5.27 -1.03 -9.48
N GLN A 62 5.95 -0.18 -8.70
CA GLN A 62 7.36 -0.39 -8.34
C GLN A 62 7.49 -1.58 -7.38
N CYS A 63 6.62 -1.68 -6.39
CA CYS A 63 6.59 -2.83 -5.46
C CYS A 63 6.44 -4.15 -6.22
N ILE A 64 5.48 -4.22 -7.14
CA ILE A 64 5.22 -5.44 -7.91
C ILE A 64 6.44 -5.85 -8.75
N LYS A 65 7.11 -4.89 -9.39
CA LYS A 65 8.34 -5.16 -10.17
C LYS A 65 9.49 -5.72 -9.33
N ASN A 66 9.59 -5.32 -8.06
CA ASN A 66 10.66 -5.79 -7.17
C ASN A 66 10.39 -7.17 -6.58
N VAL A 67 9.13 -7.61 -6.56
CA VAL A 67 8.70 -8.84 -5.86
C VAL A 67 8.29 -9.96 -6.83
N ALA A 68 7.81 -9.61 -8.03
CA ALA A 68 7.31 -10.55 -9.04
C ALA A 68 7.95 -10.38 -10.43
N GLY A 69 8.95 -9.50 -10.56
CA GLY A 69 9.78 -9.36 -11.77
C GLY A 69 11.09 -10.12 -11.63
#